data_AF-A0A420AQH9-F1
#
_entry.id   AF-A0A420AQH9-F1
#
_cell.length_a   1.000
_cell.length_b   1.000
_cell.length_c   1.000
_cell.angle_alpha   90.00
_cell.angle_beta   90.00
_cell.angle_gamma   90.00
#
_symmetry.space_group_name_H-M   'P 1'
#
loop_
_entity.id
_entity.type
_entity.pdbx_description
1 polymer ?
#
loop_
_entity_poly.entity_id
_entity_poly.type
_entity_poly.pdbx_seq_one_letter_code
_entity_poly.pdbx_strand_id
1 'polypeptide(L)'
;MPIYKNPPIPTIANLLSLMLPFLYFCSMQSNQEKLVAHFLEQLNLNNTTVPAEISAKLMAKQSEIVSIEDVIAYINTLGEELNIKENVAELIEKVEDETSILIHKLKFITASDRPKVLVLDRIDPQEINQSAFLQESIKIAGGIPTTIAHEADKIIIIDSDESVFTQIPFLLNDPAIAQSKAIELDQLFIMTKPNFASIPGYEYLTELESLAEIFQPKYFVYGHEGKEWLQFQLK
;
A
#
# COMPACT_ATOMS: atom_id res chain seq x y z
N MET A 1 -25.40 10.40 58.01
CA MET A 1 -24.28 9.69 57.35
C MET A 1 -24.84 9.08 56.07
N PRO A 2 -24.57 9.61 54.87
CA PRO A 2 -25.07 9.03 53.64
C PRO A 2 -24.14 7.90 53.18
N ILE A 3 -24.73 6.75 52.84
CA ILE A 3 -24.04 5.56 52.34
C ILE A 3 -23.76 5.78 50.85
N TYR A 4 -22.49 5.89 50.48
CA TYR A 4 -22.05 5.98 49.09
C TYR A 4 -22.23 4.61 48.43
N LYS A 5 -23.13 4.50 47.43
CA LYS A 5 -23.23 3.31 46.58
C LYS A 5 -22.23 3.44 45.44
N ASN A 6 -21.32 2.47 45.30
CA ASN A 6 -20.40 2.40 44.17
C ASN A 6 -21.19 2.32 42.84
N PRO A 7 -20.73 3.02 41.79
CA PRO A 7 -21.32 2.86 40.46
C PRO A 7 -21.05 1.46 39.92
N PRO A 8 -21.97 0.89 39.11
CA PRO A 8 -21.80 -0.44 38.56
C PRO A 8 -20.61 -0.46 37.60
N ILE A 9 -19.72 -1.44 37.79
CA ILE A 9 -18.64 -1.72 36.85
C ILE A 9 -19.28 -2.25 35.57
N PRO A 10 -19.02 -1.64 34.39
CA PRO A 10 -19.55 -2.15 33.14
C PRO A 10 -18.98 -3.54 32.87
N THR A 11 -19.86 -4.52 32.68
CA THR A 11 -19.50 -5.90 32.35
C THR A 11 -18.74 -5.96 31.04
N ILE A 12 -17.71 -6.82 30.93
CA ILE A 12 -16.91 -7.05 29.71
C ILE A 12 -17.79 -7.32 28.47
N ALA A 13 -18.99 -7.86 28.66
CA ALA A 13 -20.00 -8.05 27.62
C ALA A 13 -20.46 -6.74 26.93
N ASN A 14 -20.51 -5.61 27.64
CA ASN A 14 -20.88 -4.31 27.06
C ASN A 14 -19.76 -3.70 26.20
N LEU A 15 -18.49 -3.96 26.53
CA LEU A 15 -17.34 -3.54 25.72
C LEU A 15 -17.24 -4.35 24.43
N LEU A 16 -17.45 -5.67 24.50
CA LEU A 16 -17.53 -6.53 23.32
C LEU A 16 -18.72 -6.18 22.42
N SER A 17 -19.90 -5.91 22.97
CA SER A 17 -21.08 -5.49 22.19
C SER A 17 -20.93 -4.13 21.49
N LEU A 18 -20.05 -3.25 21.97
CA LEU A 18 -19.74 -1.97 21.33
C LEU A 18 -18.61 -2.10 20.29
N MET A 19 -17.71 -3.08 20.44
CA MET A 19 -16.63 -3.35 19.49
C MET A 19 -17.05 -4.29 18.35
N LEU A 20 -18.01 -5.19 18.56
CA LEU A 20 -18.49 -6.14 17.54
C LEU A 20 -19.07 -5.46 16.29
N PRO A 21 -19.90 -4.39 16.39
CA PRO A 21 -20.35 -3.64 15.20
C PRO A 21 -19.19 -2.96 14.48
N PHE A 22 -18.22 -2.40 15.21
CA PHE A 22 -17.04 -1.74 14.63
C PHE A 22 -16.15 -2.71 13.87
N LEU A 23 -15.90 -3.90 14.45
CA LEU A 23 -15.11 -4.97 13.83
C LEU A 23 -15.83 -5.61 12.63
N TYR A 24 -17.16 -5.73 12.67
CA TYR A 24 -17.93 -6.22 11.52
C TYR A 24 -18.03 -5.20 10.39
N PHE A 25 -18.16 -3.90 10.70
CA PHE A 25 -18.30 -2.83 9.71
C PHE A 25 -17.02 -2.66 8.86
N CYS A 26 -15.83 -2.85 9.45
CA CYS A 26 -14.57 -2.87 8.70
C CYS A 26 -14.43 -4.05 7.71
N SER A 27 -15.15 -5.17 7.92
CA SER A 27 -15.02 -6.36 7.07
C SER A 27 -15.85 -6.33 5.78
N MET A 28 -16.76 -5.36 5.63
CA MET A 28 -17.66 -5.25 4.46
C MET A 28 -17.53 -3.93 3.68
N GLN A 29 -16.60 -3.06 4.04
CA GLN A 29 -16.37 -1.81 3.31
C GLN A 29 -15.70 -2.07 1.96
N SER A 30 -16.23 -1.44 0.92
CA SER A 30 -15.61 -1.34 -0.40
C SER A 30 -14.24 -0.65 -0.32
N ASN A 31 -13.36 -0.89 -1.29
CA ASN A 31 -12.05 -0.22 -1.35
C ASN A 31 -12.17 1.31 -1.40
N GLN A 32 -13.26 1.83 -1.96
CA GLN A 32 -13.56 3.26 -2.02
C GLN A 32 -13.89 3.81 -0.63
N GLU A 33 -14.70 3.09 0.15
CA GLU A 33 -15.03 3.45 1.54
C GLU A 33 -13.79 3.44 2.43
N LYS A 34 -12.92 2.43 2.27
CA LYS A 34 -11.65 2.34 3.01
C LYS A 34 -10.77 3.55 2.72
N LEU A 35 -10.63 3.96 1.46
CA LEU A 35 -9.84 5.14 1.10
C LEU A 35 -10.36 6.42 1.73
N VAL A 36 -11.67 6.65 1.65
CA VAL A 36 -12.30 7.83 2.28
C VAL A 36 -12.04 7.81 3.79
N ALA A 37 -12.29 6.67 4.46
CA ALA A 37 -12.08 6.54 5.90
C ALA A 37 -10.62 6.80 6.29
N HIS A 38 -9.66 6.32 5.50
CA HIS A 38 -8.24 6.53 5.73
C HIS A 38 -7.84 8.00 5.69
N PHE A 39 -8.25 8.73 4.67
CA PHE A 39 -7.92 10.15 4.59
C PHE A 39 -8.63 10.98 5.66
N LEU A 40 -9.86 10.61 6.06
CA LEU A 40 -10.51 11.22 7.21
C LEU A 40 -9.69 11.00 8.50
N GLU A 41 -9.11 9.81 8.68
CA GLU A 41 -8.21 9.52 9.80
C GLU A 41 -6.95 10.36 9.77
N GLN A 42 -6.26 10.42 8.63
CA GLN A 42 -5.06 11.23 8.49
C GLN A 42 -5.30 12.72 8.75
N LEU A 43 -6.52 13.20 8.49
CA LEU A 43 -6.94 14.58 8.75
C LEU A 43 -7.52 14.79 10.16
N ASN A 44 -7.52 13.77 11.03
CA ASN A 44 -8.11 13.77 12.37
C ASN A 44 -9.63 14.03 12.40
N LEU A 45 -10.36 13.49 11.42
CA LEU A 45 -11.80 13.70 11.20
C LEU A 45 -12.66 12.45 11.40
N ASN A 46 -12.16 11.44 12.11
CA ASN A 46 -12.84 10.14 12.30
C ASN A 46 -14.26 10.21 12.88
N ASN A 47 -14.58 11.30 13.59
CA ASN A 47 -15.88 11.51 14.21
C ASN A 47 -16.82 12.40 13.37
N THR A 48 -16.36 12.87 12.21
CA THR A 48 -17.11 13.78 11.35
C THR A 48 -18.07 13.00 10.47
N THR A 49 -19.36 13.33 10.54
CA THR A 49 -20.34 12.79 9.61
C THR A 49 -20.11 13.41 8.23
N VAL A 50 -19.58 12.63 7.30
CA VAL A 50 -19.49 13.03 5.89
C VAL A 50 -20.87 12.84 5.24
N PRO A 51 -21.46 13.87 4.63
CA PRO A 51 -22.70 13.74 3.88
C PRO A 51 -22.59 12.66 2.78
N ALA A 52 -23.64 11.87 2.59
CA ALA A 52 -23.64 10.76 1.63
C ALA A 52 -23.29 11.19 0.20
N GLU A 53 -23.71 12.39 -0.21
CA GLU A 53 -23.40 12.97 -1.51
C GLU A 53 -21.89 13.24 -1.68
N ILE A 54 -21.25 13.83 -0.66
CA ILE A 54 -19.81 14.08 -0.64
C ILE A 54 -19.05 12.75 -0.65
N SER A 55 -19.51 11.80 0.17
CA SER A 55 -18.91 10.46 0.23
C SER A 55 -18.95 9.76 -1.13
N ALA A 56 -20.08 9.78 -1.83
CA ALA A 56 -20.21 9.22 -3.17
C ALA A 56 -19.28 9.90 -4.19
N LYS A 57 -19.14 11.24 -4.11
CA LYS A 57 -18.22 12.00 -4.97
C LYS A 57 -16.77 11.60 -4.75
N LEU A 58 -16.34 11.45 -3.49
CA LEU A 58 -14.98 11.02 -3.14
C LEU A 58 -14.72 9.57 -3.57
N MET A 59 -15.69 8.68 -3.37
CA MET A 59 -15.57 7.28 -3.81
C MET A 59 -15.37 7.15 -5.32
N ALA A 60 -16.10 7.96 -6.12
CA ALA A 60 -16.02 7.93 -7.57
C ALA A 60 -14.62 8.33 -8.10
N LYS A 61 -13.86 9.13 -7.35
CA LYS A 61 -12.53 9.61 -7.76
C LYS A 61 -11.39 8.63 -7.49
N GLN A 62 -11.60 7.60 -6.67
CA GLN A 62 -10.53 6.64 -6.35
C GLN A 62 -9.92 6.00 -7.59
N SER A 63 -10.74 5.62 -8.58
CA SER A 63 -10.26 4.95 -9.80
C SER A 63 -9.38 5.85 -10.68
N GLU A 64 -9.34 7.15 -10.39
CA GLU A 64 -8.50 8.13 -11.10
C GLU A 64 -7.08 8.18 -10.51
N ILE A 65 -6.82 7.59 -9.34
CA ILE A 65 -5.53 7.70 -8.65
C ILE A 65 -4.49 6.79 -9.30
N VAL A 66 -3.49 7.41 -9.94
CA VAL A 66 -2.35 6.73 -10.54
C VAL A 66 -1.03 7.35 -10.08
N SER A 67 -0.95 8.67 -9.96
CA SER A 67 0.27 9.40 -9.59
C SER A 67 0.15 10.17 -8.27
N ILE A 68 1.25 10.81 -7.85
CA ILE A 68 1.26 11.73 -6.70
C ILE A 68 0.29 12.90 -6.92
N GLU A 69 0.22 13.44 -8.15
CA GLU A 69 -0.69 14.53 -8.48
C GLU A 69 -2.15 14.13 -8.26
N ASP A 70 -2.51 12.89 -8.58
CA ASP A 70 -3.86 12.39 -8.35
C ASP A 70 -4.15 12.20 -6.86
N VAL A 71 -3.18 11.74 -6.07
CA VAL A 71 -3.29 11.67 -4.60
C VAL A 71 -3.50 13.07 -4.02
N ILE A 72 -2.70 14.05 -4.43
CA ILE A 72 -2.82 15.44 -3.99
C ILE A 72 -4.16 16.04 -4.43
N ALA A 73 -4.61 15.76 -5.66
CA ALA A 73 -5.91 16.21 -6.16
C ALA A 73 -7.06 15.58 -5.36
N TYR A 74 -6.92 14.32 -4.95
CA TYR A 74 -7.89 13.65 -4.09
C TYR A 74 -7.97 14.32 -2.71
N ILE A 75 -6.83 14.59 -2.08
CA ILE A 75 -6.76 15.26 -0.77
C ILE A 75 -7.33 16.68 -0.84
N ASN A 76 -7.01 17.43 -1.90
CA ASN A 76 -7.57 18.76 -2.14
C ASN A 76 -9.10 18.72 -2.30
N THR A 77 -9.62 17.77 -3.08
CA THR A 77 -11.08 17.60 -3.25
C THR A 77 -11.74 17.36 -1.89
N LEU A 78 -11.15 16.51 -1.06
CA LEU A 78 -11.67 16.25 0.29
C LEU A 78 -11.67 17.52 1.15
N GLY A 79 -10.60 18.31 1.10
CA GLY A 79 -10.53 19.60 1.80
C GLY A 79 -11.56 20.62 1.36
N GLU A 80 -11.80 20.73 0.05
CA GLU A 80 -12.82 21.61 -0.52
C GLU A 80 -14.23 21.21 -0.08
N GLU A 81 -14.57 19.93 -0.18
CA GLU A 81 -15.90 19.40 0.14
C GLU A 81 -16.21 19.47 1.64
N LEU A 82 -15.21 19.23 2.50
CA LEU A 82 -15.38 19.28 3.95
C LEU A 82 -15.10 20.66 4.55
N ASN A 83 -14.65 21.62 3.73
CA ASN A 83 -14.23 22.96 4.13
C ASN A 83 -13.14 22.96 5.22
N ILE A 84 -12.08 22.17 5.01
CA ILE A 84 -10.96 21.97 5.94
C ILE A 84 -9.66 22.27 5.20
N LYS A 85 -8.95 23.33 5.62
CA LYS A 85 -7.81 23.87 4.87
C LYS A 85 -6.45 23.58 5.50
N GLU A 86 -6.34 23.69 6.82
CA GLU A 86 -5.06 23.60 7.53
C GLU A 86 -4.52 22.17 7.52
N ASN A 87 -5.29 21.20 8.01
CA ASN A 87 -4.91 19.77 8.02
C ASN A 87 -4.63 19.22 6.61
N VAL A 88 -5.32 19.75 5.60
CA VAL A 88 -5.15 19.36 4.20
C VAL A 88 -3.81 19.86 3.65
N ALA A 89 -3.45 21.12 3.95
CA ALA A 89 -2.15 21.66 3.57
C ALA A 89 -1.01 20.87 4.22
N GLU A 90 -1.12 20.54 5.51
CA GLU A 90 -0.12 19.74 6.23
C GLU A 90 0.05 18.33 5.62
N LEU A 91 -1.05 17.66 5.28
CA LEU A 91 -1.00 16.33 4.67
C LEU A 91 -0.41 16.35 3.26
N ILE A 92 -0.76 17.36 2.45
CA ILE A 92 -0.19 17.54 1.12
C ILE A 92 1.31 17.80 1.22
N GLU A 93 1.74 18.73 2.07
CA GLU A 93 3.15 19.05 2.30
C GLU A 93 3.93 17.78 2.69
N LYS A 94 3.39 16.96 3.60
CA LYS A 94 4.00 15.68 3.97
C LYS A 94 4.14 14.73 2.76
N VAL A 95 3.09 14.56 1.96
CA VAL A 95 3.13 13.65 0.80
C VAL A 95 4.13 14.13 -0.25
N GLU A 96 4.16 15.43 -0.51
CA GLU A 96 5.09 16.06 -1.45
C GLU A 96 6.54 15.95 -0.97
N ASP A 97 6.82 16.28 0.29
CA ASP A 97 8.17 16.28 0.84
C ASP A 97 8.77 14.87 0.89
N GLU A 98 8.03 13.89 1.41
CA GLU A 98 8.53 12.51 1.50
C GLU A 98 8.78 11.91 0.11
N THR A 99 7.89 12.18 -0.85
CA THR A 99 8.08 11.72 -2.24
C THR A 99 9.25 12.44 -2.90
N SER A 100 9.42 13.74 -2.65
CA SER A 100 10.54 14.55 -3.16
C SER A 100 11.89 14.07 -2.61
N ILE A 101 11.96 13.71 -1.33
CA ILE A 101 13.15 13.11 -0.70
C ILE A 101 13.54 11.83 -1.45
N LEU A 102 12.56 10.96 -1.72
CA LEU A 102 12.77 9.71 -2.43
C LEU A 102 13.31 9.97 -3.86
N ILE A 103 12.62 10.81 -4.64
CA ILE A 103 13.02 11.17 -6.00
C ILE A 103 14.43 11.80 -6.03
N HIS A 104 14.72 12.69 -5.07
CA HIS A 104 16.00 13.37 -4.98
C HIS A 104 17.16 12.42 -4.68
N LYS A 105 16.95 11.39 -3.84
CA LYS A 105 17.96 10.34 -3.60
C LYS A 105 18.20 9.49 -4.84
N LEU A 106 17.15 9.19 -5.61
CA LEU A 106 17.23 8.39 -6.84
C LEU A 106 17.89 9.09 -8.02
N LYS A 107 18.00 10.43 -8.03
CA LYS A 107 18.60 11.19 -9.15
C LYS A 107 20.06 10.82 -9.45
N PHE A 108 20.74 10.19 -8.48
CA PHE A 108 22.12 9.73 -8.62
C PHE A 108 22.23 8.30 -9.17
N ILE A 109 21.10 7.61 -9.35
CA ILE A 109 21.04 6.25 -9.87
C ILE A 109 20.76 6.33 -11.37
N THR A 110 21.68 5.80 -12.18
CA THR A 110 21.52 5.83 -13.62
C THR A 110 20.36 4.93 -14.05
N ALA A 111 19.74 5.23 -15.19
CA ALA A 111 18.63 4.42 -15.69
C ALA A 111 19.03 2.94 -15.91
N SER A 112 20.30 2.66 -16.25
CA SER A 112 20.84 1.31 -16.38
C SER A 112 21.02 0.57 -15.07
N ASP A 113 21.09 1.28 -13.94
CA ASP A 113 21.22 0.69 -12.60
C ASP A 113 19.85 0.49 -11.92
N ARG A 114 18.75 0.87 -12.60
CA ARG A 114 17.39 0.62 -12.11
C ARG A 114 16.96 -0.79 -12.49
N PRO A 115 16.51 -1.61 -11.53
CA PRO A 115 16.11 -2.99 -11.80
C PRO A 115 14.83 -3.03 -12.64
N LYS A 116 14.74 -3.95 -13.59
CA LYS A 116 13.48 -4.37 -14.20
C LYS A 116 12.70 -5.22 -13.20
N VAL A 117 11.45 -4.84 -12.94
CA VAL A 117 10.60 -5.42 -11.89
C VAL A 117 9.37 -6.04 -12.52
N LEU A 118 9.21 -7.35 -12.31
CA LEU A 118 7.97 -8.06 -12.60
C LEU A 118 7.17 -8.18 -11.30
N VAL A 119 5.88 -7.90 -11.35
CA VAL A 119 4.98 -8.08 -10.21
C VAL A 119 3.88 -9.08 -10.56
N LEU A 120 3.63 -10.02 -9.66
CA LEU A 120 2.60 -11.05 -9.80
C LEU A 120 1.54 -10.89 -8.69
N ASP A 121 0.27 -10.84 -9.06
CA ASP A 121 -0.87 -10.95 -8.13
C ASP A 121 -1.19 -12.42 -7.80
N ARG A 122 -0.74 -13.35 -8.65
CA ARG A 122 -0.92 -14.79 -8.45
C ARG A 122 0.16 -15.59 -9.16
N ILE A 123 0.56 -16.70 -8.55
CA ILE A 123 1.52 -17.65 -9.11
C ILE A 123 0.84 -18.65 -10.06
N ASP A 124 -0.28 -19.26 -9.65
CA ASP A 124 -0.99 -20.27 -10.45
C ASP A 124 -2.52 -20.07 -10.44
N PRO A 125 -3.17 -19.81 -11.59
CA PRO A 125 -2.54 -19.42 -12.85
C PRO A 125 -1.77 -18.11 -12.68
N GLN A 126 -0.67 -17.96 -13.42
CA GLN A 126 0.16 -16.75 -13.32
C GLN A 126 -0.62 -15.51 -13.74
N GLU A 127 -0.70 -14.52 -12.84
CA GLU A 127 -1.37 -13.25 -13.06
C GLU A 127 -0.36 -12.11 -12.83
N ILE A 128 0.04 -11.44 -13.91
CA ILE A 128 0.94 -10.28 -13.84
C ILE A 128 0.12 -9.05 -13.46
N ASN A 129 0.55 -8.34 -12.42
CA ASN A 129 -0.08 -7.09 -12.02
C ASN A 129 0.20 -6.00 -13.07
N GLN A 130 -0.87 -5.39 -13.58
CA GLN A 130 -0.81 -4.29 -14.57
C GLN A 130 -1.49 -3.00 -14.07
N SER A 131 -1.72 -2.88 -12.75
CA SER A 131 -2.36 -1.71 -12.15
C SER A 131 -1.54 -0.46 -12.45
N ALA A 132 -2.14 0.54 -13.12
CA ALA A 132 -1.46 1.77 -13.48
C ALA A 132 -0.79 2.46 -12.28
N PHE A 133 -1.49 2.46 -11.13
CA PHE A 133 -0.97 2.97 -9.87
C PHE A 133 0.32 2.27 -9.42
N LEU A 134 0.34 0.93 -9.45
CA LEU A 134 1.54 0.19 -9.05
C LEU A 134 2.67 0.36 -10.06
N GLN A 135 2.35 0.36 -11.37
CA GLN A 135 3.34 0.61 -12.41
C GLN A 135 4.01 1.98 -12.25
N GLU A 136 3.26 3.00 -11.84
CA GLU A 136 3.80 4.33 -11.55
C GLU A 136 4.59 4.36 -10.25
N SER A 137 4.07 3.73 -9.19
CA SER A 137 4.75 3.59 -7.91
C SER A 137 6.12 2.91 -8.05
N ILE A 138 6.23 1.89 -8.92
CA ILE A 138 7.50 1.23 -9.22
C ILE A 138 8.52 2.22 -9.82
N LYS A 139 8.09 3.08 -10.74
CA LYS A 139 8.97 4.07 -11.38
C LYS A 139 9.44 5.11 -10.38
N ILE A 140 8.53 5.61 -9.55
CA ILE A 140 8.83 6.58 -8.49
C ILE A 140 9.83 5.98 -7.51
N ALA A 141 9.63 4.72 -7.09
CA ALA A 141 10.52 3.97 -6.20
C ALA A 141 11.89 3.61 -6.82
N GLY A 142 12.11 3.89 -8.11
CA GLY A 142 13.40 3.68 -8.77
C GLY A 142 13.56 2.34 -9.47
N GLY A 143 12.47 1.62 -9.73
CA GLY A 143 12.43 0.44 -10.60
C GLY A 143 12.01 0.78 -12.04
N ILE A 144 12.02 -0.24 -12.90
CA ILE A 144 11.48 -0.22 -14.26
C ILE A 144 10.44 -1.34 -14.35
N PRO A 145 9.14 -1.05 -14.47
CA PRO A 145 8.15 -2.11 -14.61
C PRO A 145 8.39 -2.94 -15.88
N THR A 146 8.20 -4.26 -15.79
CA THR A 146 8.21 -5.17 -16.93
C THR A 146 7.10 -6.20 -16.81
N THR A 147 6.56 -6.62 -17.96
CA THR A 147 5.65 -7.78 -18.09
C THR A 147 6.36 -8.99 -18.69
N ILE A 148 7.66 -8.87 -18.96
CA ILE A 148 8.48 -9.89 -19.62
C ILE A 148 9.32 -10.60 -18.56
N ALA A 149 8.90 -11.81 -18.19
CA ALA A 149 9.48 -12.58 -17.08
C ALA A 149 11.00 -12.76 -17.16
N HIS A 150 11.53 -13.16 -18.32
CA HIS A 150 12.97 -13.43 -18.48
C HIS A 150 13.85 -12.17 -18.40
N GLU A 151 13.26 -10.98 -18.54
CA GLU A 151 13.98 -9.71 -18.39
C GLU A 151 13.98 -9.19 -16.96
N ALA A 152 13.25 -9.81 -16.04
CA ALA A 152 13.14 -9.34 -14.67
C ALA A 152 14.49 -9.45 -13.94
N ASP A 153 14.94 -8.34 -13.36
CA ASP A 153 16.03 -8.30 -12.40
C ASP A 153 15.52 -8.54 -10.98
N LYS A 154 14.23 -8.26 -10.72
CA LYS A 154 13.51 -8.54 -9.47
C LYS A 154 12.11 -9.02 -9.77
N ILE A 155 11.62 -9.99 -9.00
CA ILE A 155 10.23 -10.46 -9.04
C ILE A 155 9.60 -10.17 -7.68
N ILE A 156 8.41 -9.57 -7.68
CA ILE A 156 7.59 -9.35 -6.49
C ILE A 156 6.30 -10.16 -6.63
N ILE A 157 5.94 -10.91 -5.60
CA ILE A 157 4.64 -11.56 -5.48
C ILE A 157 3.82 -10.80 -4.44
N ILE A 158 2.62 -10.35 -4.80
CA ILE A 158 1.68 -9.71 -3.87
C ILE A 158 0.75 -10.80 -3.34
N ASP A 159 1.14 -11.40 -2.22
CA ASP A 159 0.34 -12.40 -1.53
C ASP A 159 0.70 -12.42 -0.03
N SER A 160 -0.26 -12.00 0.79
CA SER A 160 -0.10 -11.98 2.25
C SER A 160 -0.39 -13.33 2.91
N ASP A 161 -0.85 -14.33 2.15
CA ASP A 161 -1.14 -15.66 2.67
C ASP A 161 0.13 -16.54 2.70
N GLU A 162 0.35 -17.26 3.81
CA GLU A 162 1.52 -18.14 3.97
C GLU A 162 1.56 -19.28 2.93
N SER A 163 0.44 -19.61 2.29
CA SER A 163 0.40 -20.61 1.22
C SER A 163 1.25 -20.21 0.00
N VAL A 164 1.56 -18.92 -0.19
CA VAL A 164 2.44 -18.45 -1.28
C VAL A 164 3.77 -19.20 -1.29
N PHE A 165 4.34 -19.50 -0.12
CA PHE A 165 5.61 -20.22 0.00
C PHE A 165 5.52 -21.65 -0.55
N THR A 166 4.36 -22.28 -0.43
CA THR A 166 4.11 -23.61 -1.00
C THR A 166 3.89 -23.57 -2.51
N GLN A 167 3.56 -22.39 -3.05
CA GLN A 167 3.29 -22.19 -4.48
C GLN A 167 4.54 -21.78 -5.28
N ILE A 168 5.57 -21.21 -4.63
CA ILE A 168 6.83 -20.80 -5.27
C ILE A 168 7.45 -21.91 -6.15
N PRO A 169 7.48 -23.19 -5.74
CA PRO A 169 7.97 -24.25 -6.63
C PRO A 169 7.25 -24.32 -7.99
N PHE A 170 5.97 -23.98 -8.07
CA PHE A 170 5.25 -23.89 -9.35
C PHE A 170 5.70 -22.70 -10.18
N LEU A 171 5.95 -21.54 -9.55
CA LEU A 171 6.52 -20.38 -10.22
C LEU A 171 7.89 -20.71 -10.85
N LEU A 172 8.73 -21.43 -10.11
CA LEU A 172 10.07 -21.82 -10.55
C LEU A 172 10.06 -22.90 -11.65
N ASN A 173 8.91 -23.52 -11.93
CA ASN A 173 8.75 -24.42 -13.07
C ASN A 173 8.49 -23.67 -14.39
N ASP A 174 8.16 -22.38 -14.36
CA ASP A 174 8.06 -21.56 -15.58
C ASP A 174 9.48 -21.28 -16.11
N PRO A 175 9.84 -21.74 -17.34
CA PRO A 175 11.16 -21.53 -17.89
C PRO A 175 11.58 -20.06 -18.02
N ALA A 176 10.65 -19.14 -18.31
CA ALA A 176 10.94 -17.72 -18.44
C ALA A 176 11.26 -17.09 -17.08
N ILE A 177 10.62 -17.55 -16.00
CA ILE A 177 10.95 -17.11 -14.63
C ILE A 177 12.25 -17.74 -14.16
N ALA A 178 12.40 -19.06 -14.30
CA ALA A 178 13.57 -19.80 -13.83
C ALA A 178 14.90 -19.33 -14.46
N GLN A 179 14.84 -18.79 -15.68
CA GLN A 179 16.01 -18.26 -16.41
C GLN A 179 16.20 -16.74 -16.23
N SER A 180 15.32 -16.07 -15.50
CA SER A 180 15.45 -14.63 -15.24
C SER A 180 16.63 -14.34 -14.31
N LYS A 181 17.19 -13.12 -14.44
CA LYS A 181 18.21 -12.63 -13.50
C LYS A 181 17.68 -12.56 -12.08
N ALA A 182 16.38 -12.34 -11.92
CA ALA A 182 15.75 -12.33 -10.61
C ALA A 182 15.98 -13.64 -9.85
N ILE A 183 15.81 -14.78 -10.52
CA ILE A 183 16.06 -16.09 -9.91
C ILE A 183 17.56 -16.36 -9.77
N GLU A 184 18.38 -16.01 -10.78
CA GLU A 184 19.84 -16.18 -10.72
C GLU A 184 20.48 -15.48 -9.51
N LEU A 185 19.97 -14.28 -9.17
CA LEU A 185 20.51 -13.39 -8.14
C LEU A 185 19.70 -13.40 -6.83
N ASP A 186 18.86 -14.41 -6.62
CA ASP A 186 18.01 -14.57 -5.42
C ASP A 186 17.10 -13.35 -5.15
N GLN A 187 16.66 -12.63 -6.19
CA GLN A 187 15.84 -11.41 -6.14
C GLN A 187 14.33 -11.71 -6.28
N LEU A 188 13.84 -12.67 -5.50
CA LEU A 188 12.41 -12.97 -5.36
C LEU A 188 11.89 -12.39 -4.04
N PHE A 189 10.89 -11.53 -4.12
CA PHE A 189 10.31 -10.83 -2.97
C PHE A 189 8.82 -11.15 -2.86
N ILE A 190 8.31 -11.15 -1.63
CA ILE A 190 6.91 -11.41 -1.31
C ILE A 190 6.42 -10.23 -0.48
N MET A 191 5.40 -9.53 -0.96
CA MET A 191 4.69 -8.51 -0.18
C MET A 191 3.73 -9.23 0.76
N THR A 192 4.08 -9.28 2.04
CA THR A 192 3.27 -9.91 3.09
C THR A 192 2.25 -8.94 3.69
N LYS A 193 2.36 -7.64 3.39
CA LYS A 193 1.38 -6.63 3.78
C LYS A 193 0.02 -6.91 3.09
N PRO A 194 -1.07 -7.09 3.86
CA PRO A 194 -2.40 -7.24 3.28
C PRO A 194 -2.79 -6.00 2.47
N ASN A 195 -3.46 -6.21 1.33
CA ASN A 195 -3.98 -5.15 0.47
C ASN A 195 -2.91 -4.23 -0.16
N PHE A 196 -1.63 -4.61 -0.16
CA PHE A 196 -0.56 -3.83 -0.76
C PHE A 196 -0.89 -3.41 -2.20
N ALA A 197 -0.88 -2.10 -2.47
CA ALA A 197 -1.19 -1.46 -3.74
C ALA A 197 -2.57 -1.80 -4.35
N SER A 198 -3.46 -2.44 -3.58
CA SER A 198 -4.80 -2.84 -4.04
C SER A 198 -5.83 -1.71 -3.93
N ILE A 199 -5.53 -0.70 -3.12
CA ILE A 199 -6.35 0.49 -2.92
C ILE A 199 -5.48 1.71 -3.26
N PRO A 200 -5.51 2.21 -4.52
CA PRO A 200 -4.71 3.35 -4.94
C PRO A 200 -4.83 4.54 -3.98
N GLY A 201 -3.69 5.05 -3.53
CA GLY A 201 -3.60 6.20 -2.62
C GLY A 201 -3.80 5.88 -1.12
N TYR A 202 -4.19 4.67 -0.74
CA TYR A 202 -4.52 4.34 0.66
C TYR A 202 -3.29 4.40 1.58
N GLU A 203 -2.20 3.73 1.23
CA GLU A 203 -0.96 3.75 2.02
C GLU A 203 0.24 4.24 1.19
N TYR A 204 -0.02 5.22 0.31
CA TYR A 204 0.87 5.66 -0.75
C TYR A 204 2.35 5.80 -0.35
N LEU A 205 2.64 6.57 0.70
CA LEU A 205 4.01 6.79 1.14
C LEU A 205 4.68 5.51 1.63
N THR A 206 3.99 4.74 2.46
CA THR A 206 4.53 3.48 3.00
C THR A 206 4.75 2.46 1.88
N GLU A 207 3.85 2.39 0.90
CA GLU A 207 4.01 1.52 -0.27
C GLU A 207 5.22 1.92 -1.12
N LEU A 208 5.44 3.22 -1.34
CA LEU A 208 6.63 3.73 -2.03
C LEU A 208 7.93 3.41 -1.28
N GLU A 209 7.94 3.60 0.03
CA GLU A 209 9.10 3.29 0.88
C GLU A 209 9.47 1.81 0.81
N SER A 210 8.48 0.91 0.91
CA SER A 210 8.67 -0.54 0.78
C SER A 210 9.26 -0.91 -0.58
N LEU A 211 8.74 -0.35 -1.68
CA LEU A 211 9.29 -0.56 -3.02
C LEU A 211 10.72 -0.02 -3.14
N ALA A 212 10.98 1.18 -2.62
CA ALA A 212 12.30 1.81 -2.70
C ALA A 212 13.35 1.03 -1.90
N GLU A 213 12.97 0.47 -0.76
CA GLU A 213 13.82 -0.42 0.05
C GLU A 213 14.17 -1.71 -0.72
N ILE A 214 13.19 -2.33 -1.41
CA ILE A 214 13.42 -3.52 -2.25
C ILE A 214 14.31 -3.20 -3.46
N PHE A 215 14.07 -2.06 -4.13
CA PHE A 215 14.75 -1.72 -5.38
C PHE A 215 16.16 -1.19 -5.15
N GLN A 216 16.34 -0.39 -4.11
CA GLN A 216 17.55 0.39 -3.86
C GLN A 216 17.98 0.32 -2.38
N PRO A 217 18.19 -0.89 -1.81
CA PRO A 217 18.45 -1.10 -0.37
C PRO A 217 19.74 -0.42 0.15
N LYS A 218 20.65 -0.03 -0.75
CA LYS A 218 21.85 0.75 -0.40
C LYS A 218 21.54 2.20 -0.04
N TYR A 219 20.42 2.74 -0.51
CA TYR A 219 20.05 4.14 -0.38
C TYR A 219 18.83 4.35 0.54
N PHE A 220 17.98 3.34 0.65
CA PHE A 220 16.75 3.36 1.43
C PHE A 220 16.76 2.22 2.43
N VAL A 221 16.61 2.58 3.70
CA VAL A 221 16.47 1.65 4.83
C VAL A 221 15.37 2.23 5.70
N TYR A 222 14.14 1.79 5.48
CA TYR A 222 12.95 2.22 6.21
C TYR A 222 12.55 1.19 7.28
N GLY A 223 13.07 -0.05 7.17
CA GLY A 223 12.80 -1.13 8.12
C GLY A 223 11.44 -1.78 7.91
N HIS A 224 11.00 -1.87 6.65
CA HIS A 224 9.78 -2.57 6.24
C HIS A 224 10.03 -4.06 5.98
N GLU A 225 11.30 -4.47 5.77
CA GLU A 225 11.69 -5.87 5.71
C GLU A 225 11.23 -6.63 6.97
N GLY A 226 10.59 -7.79 6.78
CA GLY A 226 10.04 -8.60 7.86
C GLY A 226 8.70 -8.10 8.42
N LYS A 227 8.23 -6.92 8.00
CA LYS A 227 6.92 -6.37 8.38
C LYS A 227 5.96 -6.34 7.19
N GLU A 228 6.40 -5.78 6.07
CA GLU A 228 5.57 -5.58 4.88
C GLU A 228 6.00 -6.47 3.72
N TRP A 229 7.27 -6.89 3.71
CA TRP A 229 7.80 -7.74 2.67
C TRP A 229 8.92 -8.65 3.20
N LEU A 230 9.15 -9.74 2.47
CA LEU A 230 10.22 -10.70 2.72
C LEU A 230 10.96 -11.03 1.42
N GLN A 231 12.26 -11.31 1.50
CA GLN A 231 13.01 -11.90 0.39
C GLN A 231 13.01 -13.43 0.53
N PHE A 232 12.58 -14.13 -0.52
CA PHE A 232 12.65 -15.58 -0.59
C PHE A 232 14.04 -16.01 -1.03
N GLN A 233 14.73 -16.75 -0.15
CA GLN A 233 16.06 -17.30 -0.45
C GLN A 233 15.91 -18.67 -1.11
N LEU A 234 16.53 -18.84 -2.29
CA LEU A 234 16.48 -20.11 -3.04
C LEU A 234 17.56 -21.12 -2.59
N LYS A 235 18.47 -20.72 -1.69
CA LYS A 235 19.64 -21.49 -1.23
C LYS A 235 19.60 -21.77 0.26
#